data_AF-A0A965ZPF0-F1
#
_entry.id   AF-A0A965ZPF0-F1
#
_cell.length_a   1.000
_cell.length_b   1.000
_cell.length_c   1.000
_cell.angle_alpha   90.00
_cell.angle_beta   90.00
_cell.angle_gamma   90.00
#
_symmetry.space_group_name_H-M   'P 1'
#
loop_
_entity.id
_entity.type
_entity.pdbx_description
1 polymer ?
#
loop_
_entity_poly.entity_id
_entity_poly.type
_entity_poly.pdbx_seq_one_letter_code
_entity_poly.pdbx_strand_id
1 'polypeptide(L)'
;INQDSVGDLVPSGRGGFIPSIDTTELNTQVLVGNGETVVLGGVFKTEKLETINKVPFFGDIPYIGAFFRSESTSNTKTETLIFITPRILADTLLD
;
A
#
# COMPACT_ATOMS: atom_id res chain seq x y z
N ILE A 1 8.87 5.15 8.79
CA ILE A 1 9.17 4.13 7.75
C ILE A 1 9.12 4.84 6.41
N ASN A 2 10.20 4.77 5.64
CA ASN A 2 10.30 5.36 4.31
C ASN A 2 10.23 4.24 3.28
N GLN A 3 9.28 4.31 2.35
CA GLN A 3 9.13 3.37 1.26
C GLN A 3 9.26 4.17 -0.04
N ASP A 4 10.42 4.03 -0.68
CA ASP A 4 10.75 4.75 -1.91
C ASP A 4 10.22 3.94 -3.11
N SER A 5 9.48 4.61 -4.00
CA SER A 5 9.12 4.08 -5.31
C SER A 5 9.79 4.93 -6.40
N VAL A 6 10.22 4.29 -7.49
CA VAL A 6 10.67 5.02 -8.67
C VAL A 6 9.45 5.61 -9.36
N GLY A 7 9.27 6.92 -9.22
CA GLY A 7 8.24 7.71 -9.90
C GLY A 7 8.55 7.91 -11.38
N ASP A 8 7.65 8.61 -12.07
CA ASP A 8 7.69 8.75 -13.53
C ASP A 8 8.97 9.45 -14.04
N LEU A 9 9.37 9.12 -15.27
CA LEU A 9 10.56 9.65 -15.92
C LEU A 9 10.28 11.07 -16.46
N VAL A 10 10.72 12.10 -15.74
CA VAL A 10 10.46 13.49 -16.14
C VAL A 10 11.51 13.96 -17.16
N PRO A 11 11.11 14.57 -18.30
CA PRO A 11 12.06 15.06 -19.30
C PRO A 11 12.85 16.28 -18.77
N SER A 12 14.18 16.18 -18.76
CA SER A 12 15.05 17.30 -18.42
C SER A 12 15.31 18.20 -19.63
N GLY A 13 15.42 19.51 -19.40
CA GLY A 13 15.60 20.53 -20.44
C GLY A 13 16.89 20.45 -21.27
N ARG A 14 17.75 19.43 -21.05
CA ARG A 14 18.96 19.14 -21.83
C ARG A 14 18.92 17.80 -22.57
N GLY A 15 17.77 17.13 -22.61
CA GLY A 15 17.60 15.86 -23.32
C GLY A 15 18.08 14.67 -22.48
N GLY A 16 17.25 14.21 -21.55
CA GLY A 16 17.47 13.04 -20.71
C GLY A 16 16.33 12.86 -19.73
N PHE A 17 16.05 11.62 -19.32
CA PHE A 17 14.99 11.27 -18.37
C PHE A 17 15.56 11.18 -16.95
N ILE A 18 14.97 11.92 -16.01
CA ILE A 18 15.34 11.84 -14.59
C ILE A 18 14.24 11.04 -13.88
N PRO A 19 14.56 9.93 -13.19
CA PRO A 19 13.58 9.23 -12.38
C PRO A 19 13.15 10.13 -11.21
N SER A 20 11.85 10.41 -11.11
CA SER A 20 11.28 10.97 -9.88
C SER A 20 11.34 9.93 -8.77
N ILE A 21 11.50 10.33 -7.52
CA ILE A 21 11.37 9.44 -6.36
C ILE A 21 10.09 9.85 -5.65
N ASP A 22 9.11 8.95 -5.63
CA ASP A 22 7.88 9.14 -4.87
C ASP A 22 8.09 8.53 -3.48
N THR A 23 8.28 9.39 -2.48
CA THR A 23 8.49 8.99 -1.09
C THR A 23 7.17 9.06 -0.32
N THR A 24 6.72 7.94 0.25
CA THR A 24 5.57 7.92 1.17
C THR A 24 6.05 7.87 2.61
N GLU A 25 5.85 8.95 3.36
CA GLU A 25 6.18 9.04 4.79
C GLU A 25 4.94 8.93 5.68
N LEU A 26 5.01 8.10 6.72
CA LEU A 26 4.02 7.99 7.79
C LEU A 26 4.67 8.38 9.12
N ASN A 27 4.07 9.36 9.82
CA ASN A 27 4.55 9.90 11.09
C ASN A 27 3.50 9.67 12.19
N THR A 28 3.84 8.91 13.24
CA THR A 28 2.92 8.54 14.33
C THR A 28 3.57 8.82 15.69
N GLN A 29 2.80 9.37 16.64
CA GLN A 29 3.25 9.65 18.02
C GLN A 29 2.44 8.79 19.00
N VAL A 30 3.13 8.02 19.84
CA VAL A 30 2.50 7.12 20.81
C VAL A 30 3.26 7.19 22.14
N LEU A 31 2.51 7.28 23.25
CA LEU A 31 3.03 7.30 24.61
C LEU A 31 2.97 5.90 25.20
N VAL A 32 4.11 5.38 25.70
CA VAL A 32 4.27 3.99 26.14
C VAL A 32 5.18 3.90 27.37
N GLY A 33 4.89 2.98 28.29
CA GLY A 33 5.75 2.69 29.43
C GLY A 33 6.96 1.81 29.06
N ASN A 34 7.99 1.82 29.93
CA ASN A 34 9.17 0.97 29.76
C ASN A 34 8.81 -0.52 29.84
N GLY A 35 9.10 -1.28 28.78
CA GLY A 35 8.83 -2.72 28.70
C GLY A 35 7.39 -3.07 28.30
N GLU A 36 6.52 -2.10 28.05
CA GLU A 36 5.15 -2.34 27.58
C GLU A 36 5.10 -2.43 26.06
N THR A 37 4.57 -3.51 25.52
CA THR A 37 4.37 -3.65 24.06
C THR A 37 3.15 -2.85 23.63
N VAL A 38 3.34 -1.89 22.73
CA VAL A 38 2.26 -1.15 22.09
C VAL A 38 2.00 -1.67 20.68
N VAL A 39 0.72 -1.70 20.32
CA VAL A 39 0.28 -1.89 18.94
C VAL A 39 0.06 -0.50 18.35
N LEU A 40 0.94 -0.07 17.46
CA LEU A 40 0.81 1.23 16.76
C LEU A 40 -0.37 1.26 15.77
N GLY A 41 -0.93 0.09 15.48
CA GLY A 41 -1.86 -0.13 14.38
C GLY A 41 -1.19 -0.85 13.21
N GLY A 42 -1.99 -1.11 12.18
CA GLY A 42 -1.58 -1.83 10.99
C GLY A 42 -1.89 -1.08 9.71
N VAL A 43 -1.16 -1.38 8.62
CA VAL A 43 -1.56 -0.91 7.28
C VAL A 43 -2.66 -1.84 6.78
N PHE A 44 -3.85 -1.29 6.56
CA PHE A 44 -4.99 -2.00 6.00
C PHE A 44 -5.10 -1.67 4.50
N LYS A 45 -4.64 -2.58 3.64
CA LYS A 45 -4.79 -2.42 2.19
C LYS A 45 -5.91 -3.34 1.69
N THR A 46 -6.93 -2.75 1.08
CA THR A 46 -7.97 -3.49 0.34
C THR A 46 -7.85 -3.13 -1.13
N GLU A 47 -7.62 -4.15 -1.97
CA GLU A 47 -7.57 -4.01 -3.42
C GLU A 47 -8.72 -4.79 -4.03
N LYS A 48 -9.63 -4.07 -4.69
CA LYS A 48 -10.74 -4.63 -5.46
C LYS A 48 -10.47 -4.39 -6.93
N LEU A 49 -10.28 -5.46 -7.70
CA LEU A 49 -10.05 -5.42 -9.12
C LEU A 49 -11.23 -6.09 -9.84
N GLU A 50 -11.92 -5.31 -10.66
CA GLU A 50 -13.08 -5.75 -11.43
C GLU A 50 -12.75 -5.64 -12.92
N THR A 51 -12.66 -6.79 -13.58
CA THR A 51 -12.33 -6.88 -15.02
C THR A 51 -13.56 -7.42 -15.74
N ILE A 52 -14.08 -6.63 -16.69
CA ILE A 52 -15.22 -7.02 -17.53
C ILE A 52 -14.75 -7.09 -18.97
N ASN A 53 -14.66 -8.31 -19.50
CA ASN A 53 -14.39 -8.57 -20.91
C ASN A 53 -15.72 -8.84 -21.61
N LYS A 54 -16.10 -8.06 -22.62
CA LYS A 54 -17.36 -8.27 -23.34
C LYS A 54 -17.20 -8.17 -24.85
N VAL A 55 -18.02 -8.93 -25.59
CA VAL A 55 -18.13 -8.81 -27.03
C VAL A 55 -18.88 -7.50 -27.36
N PRO A 56 -18.33 -6.61 -28.22
CA PRO A 56 -19.03 -5.41 -28.67
C PRO A 56 -20.41 -5.75 -29.24
N PHE A 57 -21.40 -4.87 -29.03
CA PHE A 57 -22.82 -5.04 -29.41
C PHE A 57 -23.59 -6.13 -28.63
N PHE A 58 -23.09 -7.36 -28.55
CA PHE A 58 -23.81 -8.47 -27.92
C PHE A 58 -23.74 -8.48 -26.38
N GLY A 59 -22.67 -7.94 -25.79
CA GLY A 59 -22.48 -7.92 -24.33
C GLY A 59 -23.42 -7.00 -23.57
N ASP A 60 -24.06 -6.04 -24.25
CA ASP A 60 -24.93 -5.02 -23.65
C ASP A 60 -26.44 -5.33 -23.82
N ILE A 61 -26.78 -6.46 -24.46
CA ILE A 61 -28.18 -6.85 -24.67
C ILE A 61 -28.77 -7.30 -23.32
N PRO A 62 -29.89 -6.72 -22.86
CA PRO A 62 -30.58 -7.18 -21.65
C PRO A 62 -31.00 -8.65 -21.80
N TYR A 63 -31.03 -9.38 -20.69
CA TYR A 63 -31.33 -10.82 -20.59
C TYR A 63 -30.27 -11.78 -21.17
N ILE A 64 -29.67 -11.50 -22.32
CA ILE A 64 -28.73 -12.44 -22.99
C ILE A 64 -27.26 -11.99 -23.01
N GLY A 65 -26.96 -10.72 -22.73
CA GLY A 65 -25.59 -10.19 -22.77
C GLY A 65 -24.63 -10.84 -21.78
N ALA A 66 -25.16 -11.49 -20.73
CA ALA A 66 -24.37 -12.24 -19.75
C ALA A 66 -23.60 -13.43 -20.39
N PHE A 67 -24.10 -14.03 -21.47
CA PHE A 67 -23.41 -15.13 -22.19
C PHE A 67 -22.26 -14.64 -23.07
N PHE A 68 -22.21 -13.34 -23.36
CA PHE A 68 -21.22 -12.70 -24.23
C PHE A 68 -20.26 -11.79 -23.47
N ARG A 69 -20.24 -11.91 -22.13
CA ARG A 69 -19.32 -11.21 -21.24
C ARG A 69 -18.70 -12.17 -20.23
N SER A 70 -17.47 -11.87 -19.84
CA SER A 70 -16.72 -12.56 -18.79
C SER A 70 -16.34 -11.53 -17.74
N GLU A 71 -16.83 -11.74 -16.53
CA GLU A 71 -16.57 -10.89 -15.38
C GLU A 71 -15.57 -11.62 -14.47
N SER A 72 -14.47 -10.97 -14.13
CA SER A 72 -13.50 -11.46 -13.15
C SER A 72 -13.39 -10.44 -12.04
N THR A 73 -13.73 -10.86 -10.82
CA THR A 73 -13.57 -10.06 -9.61
C THR A 73 -12.47 -10.67 -8.76
N SER A 74 -11.41 -9.90 -8.50
CA SER A 74 -10.36 -10.25 -7.56
C SER A 74 -10.41 -9.32 -6.36
N ASN A 75 -10.48 -9.90 -5.17
CA ASN A 75 -10.46 -9.18 -3.90
C ASN A 75 -9.23 -9.62 -3.11
N THR A 76 -8.29 -8.70 -2.88
CA THR A 76 -7.09 -8.96 -2.09
C THR A 76 -7.10 -8.09 -0.86
N LYS A 77 -6.99 -8.74 0.32
CA LYS A 77 -6.95 -8.08 1.62
C LYS A 77 -5.58 -8.34 2.25
N THR A 78 -4.86 -7.28 2.59
CA THR A 78 -3.57 -7.38 3.27
C THR A 78 -3.64 -6.65 4.61
N GLU A 79 -3.37 -7.39 5.68
CA GLU A 79 -3.36 -6.89 7.05
C GLU A 79 -1.96 -7.06 7.61
N THR A 80 -1.29 -5.95 7.93
CA THR A 80 0.05 -5.96 8.54
C THR A 80 -0.03 -5.35 9.92
N LEU A 81 0.42 -6.07 10.96
CA LEU A 81 0.47 -5.57 12.33
C LEU A 81 1.90 -5.20 12.73
N ILE A 82 2.06 -4.05 13.37
CA ILE A 82 3.36 -3.56 13.85
C ILE A 82 3.33 -3.49 15.38
N PHE A 83 4.29 -4.17 16.02
CA PHE A 83 4.48 -4.22 17.47
C PHE A 83 5.78 -3.50 17.85
N ILE A 84 5.73 -2.64 18.86
CA ILE A 84 6.92 -1.98 19.41
C ILE A 84 6.94 -2.15 20.93
N THR A 85 8.09 -2.56 21.47
CA THR A 85 8.34 -2.66 22.91
C THR A 85 9.55 -1.79 23.24
N PRO A 86 9.38 -0.61 23.88
CA PRO A 86 10.48 0.23 24.29
C PRO A 86 11.20 -0.39 25.50
N ARG A 87 12.52 -0.17 25.62
CA ARG A 87 13.29 -0.54 26.81
C ARG A 87 14.20 0.61 27.22
N ILE A 88 14.03 1.11 28.44
CA ILE A 88 14.93 2.13 29.01
C ILE A 88 16.14 1.40 29.58
N LEU A 89 17.32 1.71 29.04
CA LEU A 89 18.60 1.29 29.59
C LEU A 89 19.06 2.37 30.55
N ALA A 90 19.37 2.00 31.80
CA ALA A 90 20.10 2.88 32.71
C ALA A 90 21.59 2.64 32.50
N ASP A 91 22.35 3.69 32.17
CA ASP A 91 23.82 3.66 32.06
C ASP A 91 24.44 3.47 33.44
N THR A 92 24.38 2.25 33.98
CA THR A 92 24.89 1.96 35.33
C THR A 92 26.04 0.95 35.35
N LEU A 93 26.81 0.78 34.27
CA LEU A 93 27.99 -0.11 34.29
C LEU A 93 29.22 0.47 33.56
N LEU A 94 29.44 1.78 33.63
CA LEU A 94 30.74 2.39 33.32
C LEU A 94 31.03 3.55 34.29
N ASP A 95 31.34 3.20 35.54
CA ASP A 95 32.43 3.81 36.35
C ASP A 95 32.58 3.04 37.67
#